data_AF-A0A937DLR2-F1
#
_entry.id   AF-A0A937DLR2-F1
#
_cell.length_a   1.000
_cell.length_b   1.000
_cell.length_c   1.000
_cell.angle_alpha   90.00
_cell.angle_beta   90.00
_cell.angle_gamma   90.00
#
_symmetry.space_group_name_H-M   'P 1'
#
loop_
_entity.id
_entity.type
_entity.pdbx_description
1 polymer ?
#
loop_
_entity_poly.entity_id
_entity_poly.type
_entity_poly.pdbx_seq_one_letter_code
_entity_poly.pdbx_strand_id
1 'polypeptide(L)'
;MLLKQWSFGDKVVHLDRPEWGVGIINSATADSHEGKPCQRVTVRFDRAGVKTLSTGIANLVPAEDAPKLHAAEHDNAHNDSILGPSQQAAAKEVMLKLPDVATDPFTTPLARLKATLALFRYSEHGGSLIDWAAAQSGLRDPMTRFNRHELEDLYRRFVVNRDEHLKKVVMELKKVDPFALNAAMKLAPRSAQNVLKRFDALR
;
A
#
# COMPACT_ATOMS: atom_id res chain seq x y z
N MET A 1 -3.51 -33.11 4.01
CA MET A 1 -2.43 -32.11 4.09
C MET A 1 -2.11 -31.90 5.55
N LEU A 2 -0.88 -32.20 5.97
CA LEU A 2 -0.44 -32.09 7.35
C LEU A 2 -0.53 -30.62 7.78
N LEU A 3 -1.44 -30.31 8.71
CA LEU A 3 -1.53 -29.00 9.34
C LEU A 3 -0.26 -28.82 10.17
N LYS A 4 0.67 -28.02 9.65
CA LYS A 4 1.90 -27.66 10.36
C LYS A 4 1.51 -27.09 11.72
N GLN A 5 1.98 -27.72 12.79
CA GLN A 5 1.71 -27.29 14.15
C GLN A 5 2.65 -26.13 14.48
N TRP A 6 2.06 -25.02 14.88
CA TRP A 6 2.74 -23.77 15.19
C TRP A 6 3.02 -23.66 16.69
N SER A 7 4.17 -23.09 17.01
CA SER A 7 4.68 -22.88 18.37
C SER A 7 4.99 -21.42 18.65
N PHE A 8 5.15 -21.08 19.93
CA PHE A 8 5.58 -19.74 20.34
C PHE A 8 6.95 -19.41 19.72
N GLY A 9 7.09 -18.20 19.16
CA GLY A 9 8.33 -17.72 18.54
C GLY A 9 8.45 -18.01 17.04
N ASP A 10 7.58 -18.84 16.47
CA ASP A 10 7.60 -19.12 15.03
C ASP A 10 7.29 -17.86 14.21
N LYS A 11 8.02 -17.68 13.11
CA LYS A 11 7.81 -16.59 12.15
C LYS A 11 6.89 -17.05 11.03
N VAL A 12 5.80 -16.31 10.84
CA VAL A 12 4.76 -16.62 9.86
C VAL A 12 4.42 -15.43 8.98
N VAL A 13 3.97 -15.70 7.77
CA VAL A 13 3.40 -14.72 6.85
C VAL A 13 1.98 -15.15 6.50
N HIS A 14 1.07 -14.18 6.43
CA HIS A 14 -0.31 -14.41 5.99
C HIS A 14 -0.40 -14.23 4.47
N LEU A 15 -0.77 -15.28 3.72
CA LEU A 15 -0.81 -15.22 2.26
C LEU A 15 -1.92 -14.30 1.71
N ASP A 16 -3.10 -14.30 2.33
CA ASP A 16 -4.21 -13.46 1.84
C ASP A 16 -4.08 -11.98 2.26
N ARG A 17 -3.12 -11.68 3.15
CA ARG A 17 -2.88 -10.36 3.74
C ARG A 17 -1.37 -10.10 3.86
N PRO A 18 -0.61 -10.13 2.75
CA PRO A 18 0.83 -9.93 2.77
C PRO A 18 1.22 -8.54 3.30
N GLU A 19 0.29 -7.57 3.25
CA GLU A 19 0.46 -6.24 3.81
C GLU A 19 0.73 -6.21 5.32
N TRP A 20 0.37 -7.27 6.06
CA TRP A 20 0.64 -7.39 7.50
C TRP A 20 2.12 -7.66 7.81
N GLY A 21 2.88 -8.13 6.81
CA GLY A 21 4.29 -8.46 6.94
C GLY A 21 4.53 -9.77 7.70
N VAL A 22 5.79 -9.97 8.12
CA VAL A 22 6.19 -11.10 8.95
C VAL A 22 5.62 -10.92 10.36
N GLY A 23 5.04 -11.98 10.91
CA GLY A 23 4.52 -12.01 12.27
C GLY A 23 5.18 -13.08 13.13
N ILE A 24 5.28 -12.80 14.42
CA ILE A 24 5.81 -13.75 15.42
C ILE A 24 4.64 -14.29 16.24
N ILE A 25 4.56 -15.61 16.37
CA ILE A 25 3.52 -16.26 17.17
C ILE A 25 3.80 -16.03 18.66
N ASN A 26 2.87 -15.33 19.32
CA ASN A 26 2.91 -15.01 20.74
C ASN A 26 2.13 -16.02 21.60
N SER A 27 1.21 -16.79 21.00
CA SER A 27 0.60 -17.96 21.62
C SER A 27 -0.01 -18.87 20.56
N ALA A 28 -0.01 -20.18 20.81
CA ALA A 28 -0.67 -21.17 19.97
C ALA A 28 -1.46 -22.13 20.87
N THR A 29 -2.78 -22.13 20.71
CA THR A 29 -3.68 -23.02 21.47
C THR A 29 -4.29 -24.03 20.50
N ALA A 30 -4.32 -25.31 20.85
CA ALA A 30 -5.03 -26.31 20.07
C ALA A 30 -6.54 -26.00 20.08
N ASP A 31 -7.16 -26.02 18.91
CA ASP A 31 -8.59 -25.73 18.74
C ASP A 31 -9.17 -26.70 17.71
N SER A 32 -10.48 -26.95 17.73
CA SER A 32 -11.12 -27.82 16.75
C SER A 32 -12.17 -27.04 15.98
N HIS A 33 -12.01 -26.94 14.66
CA HIS A 33 -12.99 -26.28 13.80
C HIS A 33 -13.48 -27.27 12.75
N GLU A 34 -14.80 -27.49 12.70
CA GLU A 34 -15.46 -28.41 11.76
C GLU A 34 -14.88 -29.84 11.74
N GLY A 35 -14.52 -30.39 12.90
CA GLY A 35 -14.00 -31.75 13.04
C GLY A 35 -12.56 -31.95 12.56
N LYS A 36 -11.86 -30.89 12.14
CA LYS A 36 -10.44 -30.91 11.79
C LYS A 36 -9.60 -30.28 12.91
N PRO A 37 -8.43 -30.85 13.26
CA PRO A 37 -7.55 -30.29 14.29
C PRO A 37 -6.93 -28.99 13.78
N CYS A 38 -7.25 -27.85 14.39
CA CYS A 38 -6.64 -26.56 14.06
C CYS A 38 -5.97 -25.94 15.29
N GLN A 39 -5.40 -24.76 15.14
CA GLN A 39 -4.84 -24.00 16.25
C GLN A 39 -5.35 -22.57 16.16
N ARG A 40 -5.70 -22.03 17.33
CA ARG A 40 -5.88 -20.60 17.49
C ARG A 40 -4.55 -19.99 17.89
N VAL A 41 -3.98 -19.22 16.98
CA VAL A 41 -2.68 -18.58 17.13
C VAL A 41 -2.85 -17.07 17.31
N THR A 42 -2.17 -16.51 18.28
CA THR A 42 -2.04 -15.05 18.43
C THR A 42 -0.71 -14.65 17.83
N VAL A 43 -0.76 -13.91 16.72
CA VAL A 43 0.43 -13.50 15.97
C VAL A 43 0.60 -12.00 16.10
N ARG A 44 1.79 -11.55 16.52
CA ARG A 44 2.17 -10.15 16.44
C ARG A 44 2.80 -9.89 15.07
N PHE A 45 2.01 -9.34 14.17
CA PHE A 45 2.45 -8.89 12.85
C PHE A 45 3.13 -7.53 12.93
N ASP A 46 4.18 -7.37 12.16
CA ASP A 46 5.03 -6.19 12.16
C ASP A 46 4.29 -4.90 11.74
N ARG A 47 3.32 -5.02 10.82
CA ARG A 47 2.54 -3.89 10.27
C ARG A 47 1.09 -3.83 10.74
N ALA A 48 0.54 -4.92 11.27
CA ALA A 48 -0.88 -5.02 11.67
C ALA A 48 -1.11 -5.18 13.17
N GLY A 49 -0.03 -5.23 13.95
CA GLY A 49 -0.07 -5.46 15.39
C GLY A 49 -0.49 -6.89 15.74
N VAL A 50 -1.08 -7.07 16.92
CA VAL A 50 -1.46 -8.39 17.43
C VAL A 50 -2.80 -8.83 16.80
N LYS A 51 -2.81 -9.97 16.10
CA LYS A 51 -4.00 -10.59 15.50
C LYS A 51 -4.17 -12.01 16.01
N THR A 52 -5.39 -12.37 16.37
CA THR A 52 -5.76 -13.75 16.70
C THR A 52 -6.33 -14.41 15.47
N LEU A 53 -5.74 -15.52 15.04
CA LEU A 53 -6.07 -16.23 13.81
C LEU A 53 -6.29 -17.72 14.11
N SER A 54 -7.17 -18.36 13.36
CA SER A 54 -7.37 -19.80 13.40
C SER A 54 -6.72 -20.45 12.17
N THR A 55 -5.86 -21.44 12.36
CA THR A 55 -5.14 -22.11 11.26
C THR A 55 -6.03 -22.95 10.35
N GLY A 56 -7.30 -23.15 10.73
CA GLY A 56 -8.32 -23.74 9.85
C GLY A 56 -8.85 -22.79 8.78
N ILE A 57 -8.67 -21.47 8.97
CA ILE A 57 -9.17 -20.42 8.06
C ILE A 57 -8.01 -19.60 7.49
N ALA A 58 -6.99 -19.33 8.30
CA ALA A 58 -5.86 -18.49 7.92
C ALA A 58 -4.78 -19.28 7.17
N ASN A 59 -4.46 -18.84 5.95
CA ASN A 59 -3.37 -19.38 5.14
C ASN A 59 -2.02 -18.84 5.62
N LEU A 60 -1.50 -19.45 6.70
CA LEU A 60 -0.20 -19.13 7.28
C LEU A 60 0.89 -20.01 6.67
N VAL A 61 1.97 -19.37 6.24
CA VAL A 61 3.17 -20.04 5.70
C VAL A 61 4.38 -19.63 6.53
N PRO A 62 5.36 -20.53 6.76
CA PRO A 62 6.60 -20.17 7.44
C PRO A 62 7.30 -19.05 6.69
N ALA A 63 7.89 -18.10 7.41
CA ALA A 63 8.62 -17.00 6.77
C ALA A 63 9.79 -17.48 5.88
N GLU A 64 10.32 -18.68 6.14
CA GLU A 64 11.40 -19.31 5.36
C GLU A 64 10.92 -19.92 4.04
N ASP A 65 9.69 -20.44 4.01
CA ASP A 65 9.08 -21.08 2.83
C ASP A 65 8.25 -20.09 2.00
N ALA A 66 8.07 -18.86 2.47
CA ALA A 66 7.43 -17.81 1.71
C ALA A 66 8.27 -17.52 0.46
N PRO A 67 7.67 -17.41 -0.75
CA PRO A 67 8.41 -16.96 -1.93
C PRO A 67 9.08 -15.64 -1.57
N LYS A 68 10.40 -15.55 -1.77
CA LYS A 68 11.29 -14.44 -1.39
C LYS A 68 10.79 -13.09 -1.95
N LEU A 69 9.75 -12.55 -1.34
CA LEU A 69 9.24 -11.21 -1.53
C LEU A 69 9.76 -10.44 -0.33
N HIS A 70 11.00 -9.95 -0.49
CA HIS A 70 11.70 -9.01 0.39
C HIS A 70 12.39 -9.60 1.64
N ALA A 71 13.37 -10.49 1.39
CA ALA A 71 14.63 -10.37 2.11
C ALA A 71 15.44 -9.22 1.46
N ALA A 72 15.11 -7.98 1.85
CA ALA A 72 16.10 -6.91 1.85
C ALA A 72 16.59 -6.84 3.29
N GLU A 73 17.76 -7.43 3.51
CA GLU A 73 18.36 -7.68 4.80
C GLU A 73 18.51 -6.40 5.62
N HIS A 74 18.14 -6.52 6.88
CA HIS A 74 18.60 -5.66 7.96
C HIS A 74 20.13 -5.80 8.08
N ASP A 75 20.87 -4.81 7.63
CA ASP A 75 22.23 -4.54 8.14
C ASP A 75 22.58 -3.05 8.09
N ASN A 76 21.72 -2.21 8.65
CA ASN A 76 22.09 -0.85 9.05
C ASN A 76 21.42 -0.52 10.38
N ALA A 77 21.80 -1.26 11.42
CA ALA A 77 21.84 -0.67 12.74
C ALA A 77 22.97 0.39 12.75
N HIS A 78 22.65 1.61 13.15
CA HIS A 78 23.61 2.62 13.64
C HIS A 78 24.46 3.45 12.66
N ASN A 79 23.94 3.84 11.49
CA ASN A 79 24.47 5.05 10.83
C ASN A 79 23.49 6.22 10.94
N ASP A 80 23.42 6.75 12.16
CA ASP A 80 23.09 8.15 12.44
C ASP A 80 24.11 9.02 11.70
N SER A 81 23.84 9.32 10.43
CA SER A 81 24.41 10.49 9.79
C SER A 81 23.52 10.88 8.62
N ILE A 82 22.80 11.99 8.84
CA ILE A 82 22.16 12.86 7.86
C ILE A 82 22.66 12.56 6.44
N LEU A 83 21.78 11.97 5.63
CA LEU A 83 22.04 11.58 4.25
C LEU A 83 22.61 12.77 3.46
N GLY A 84 23.61 12.52 2.61
CA GLY A 84 24.14 13.54 1.70
C GLY A 84 23.06 14.11 0.76
N PRO A 85 23.21 15.36 0.29
CA PRO A 85 22.18 16.11 -0.44
C PRO A 85 21.61 15.37 -1.67
N SER A 86 22.42 14.55 -2.35
CA SER A 86 22.01 13.77 -3.52
C SER A 86 20.98 12.68 -3.22
N GLN A 87 21.09 12.01 -2.05
CA GLN A 87 20.14 10.95 -1.68
C GLN A 87 18.80 11.53 -1.22
N GLN A 88 18.81 12.72 -0.61
CA GLN A 88 17.60 13.41 -0.18
C GLN A 88 16.82 13.97 -1.38
N ALA A 89 17.50 14.46 -2.41
CA ALA A 89 16.88 14.86 -3.67
C ALA A 89 16.19 13.68 -4.38
N ALA A 90 16.87 12.52 -4.48
CA ALA A 90 16.29 11.32 -5.07
C ALA A 90 15.06 10.83 -4.30
N ALA A 91 15.09 10.87 -2.96
CA ALA A 91 13.95 10.49 -2.14
C ALA A 91 12.74 11.43 -2.35
N LYS A 92 12.99 12.74 -2.51
CA LYS A 92 11.94 13.73 -2.83
C LYS A 92 11.37 13.51 -4.23
N GLU A 93 12.19 13.10 -5.19
CA GLU A 93 11.72 12.79 -6.56
C GLU A 93 10.80 11.57 -6.58
N VAL A 94 11.17 10.51 -5.85
CA VAL A 94 10.32 9.30 -5.69
C VAL A 94 8.96 9.66 -5.08
N MET A 95 8.91 10.59 -4.11
CA MET A 95 7.67 11.08 -3.50
C MET A 95 6.72 11.77 -4.50
N LEU A 96 7.26 12.40 -5.54
CA LEU A 96 6.50 13.17 -6.53
C LEU A 96 6.05 12.32 -7.73
N LYS A 97 6.70 11.18 -7.96
CA LYS A 97 6.41 10.29 -9.10
C LYS A 97 5.05 9.60 -8.89
N LEU A 98 4.25 9.49 -9.95
CA LEU A 98 3.04 8.67 -9.88
C LEU A 98 3.39 7.17 -9.91
N PRO A 99 2.63 6.30 -9.22
CA PRO A 99 2.87 4.86 -9.26
C PRO A 99 2.87 4.32 -10.69
N ASP A 100 3.74 3.34 -10.96
CA ASP A 100 3.92 2.79 -12.31
C ASP A 100 2.63 2.17 -12.84
N VAL A 101 1.81 1.56 -11.97
CA VAL A 101 0.49 1.00 -12.32
C VAL A 101 -0.48 2.05 -12.89
N ALA A 102 -0.33 3.32 -12.51
CA ALA A 102 -1.16 4.41 -13.03
C ALA A 102 -0.57 5.03 -14.31
N THR A 103 0.73 4.87 -14.56
CA THR A 103 1.47 5.58 -15.61
C THR A 103 1.88 4.66 -16.77
N ASP A 104 1.78 3.34 -16.60
CA ASP A 104 2.21 2.35 -17.58
C ASP A 104 1.50 2.53 -18.95
N PRO A 105 2.23 2.86 -20.03
CA PRO A 105 1.67 3.04 -21.37
C PRO A 105 0.97 1.78 -21.91
N PHE A 106 1.38 0.59 -21.48
CA PHE A 106 0.87 -0.69 -21.99
C PHE A 106 -0.40 -1.17 -21.28
N THR A 107 -0.79 -0.53 -20.18
CA THR A 107 -2.06 -0.81 -19.52
C THR A 107 -3.23 -0.10 -20.22
N THR A 108 -4.43 -0.67 -20.08
CA THR A 108 -5.62 -0.06 -20.68
C THR A 108 -5.94 1.29 -20.02
N PRO A 109 -6.49 2.28 -20.76
CA PRO A 109 -6.83 3.58 -20.20
C PRO A 109 -7.79 3.49 -19.00
N LEU A 110 -8.68 2.50 -19.00
CA LEU A 110 -9.59 2.20 -17.89
C LEU A 110 -8.84 1.69 -16.64
N ALA A 111 -7.85 0.81 -16.81
CA ALA A 111 -7.02 0.33 -15.70
C ALA A 111 -6.20 1.47 -15.09
N ARG A 112 -5.57 2.32 -15.92
CA ARG A 112 -4.87 3.53 -15.47
C ARG A 112 -5.78 4.49 -14.71
N LEU A 113 -7.01 4.70 -15.21
CA LEU A 113 -7.98 5.55 -14.54
C LEU A 113 -8.32 4.98 -13.15
N LYS A 114 -8.63 3.69 -13.04
CA LYS A 114 -8.93 3.04 -11.76
C LYS A 114 -7.75 3.13 -10.79
N ALA A 115 -6.53 2.88 -11.25
CA ALA A 115 -5.31 3.02 -10.46
C ALA A 115 -5.12 4.47 -9.96
N THR A 116 -5.39 5.46 -10.81
CA THR A 116 -5.31 6.89 -10.45
C THR A 116 -6.39 7.26 -9.43
N LEU A 117 -7.62 6.76 -9.58
CA LEU A 117 -8.71 6.98 -8.64
C LEU A 117 -8.43 6.37 -7.25
N ALA A 118 -7.69 5.26 -7.17
CA ALA A 118 -7.28 4.66 -5.91
C ALA A 118 -6.36 5.59 -5.07
N LEU A 119 -5.64 6.52 -5.72
CA LEU A 119 -4.78 7.50 -5.04
C LEU A 119 -5.55 8.59 -4.29
N PHE A 120 -6.86 8.72 -4.52
CA PHE A 120 -7.72 9.64 -3.77
C PHE A 120 -8.08 9.13 -2.37
N ARG A 121 -7.60 7.94 -1.98
CA ARG A 121 -7.75 7.40 -0.63
C ARG A 121 -6.94 8.18 0.40
N TYR A 122 -5.91 8.89 -0.03
CA TYR A 122 -5.04 9.65 0.86
C TYR A 122 -5.51 11.11 1.03
N SER A 123 -5.17 11.71 2.16
CA SER A 123 -5.40 13.12 2.48
C SER A 123 -4.15 13.79 3.05
N GLU A 124 -4.14 15.12 3.05
CA GLU A 124 -3.04 15.92 3.60
C GLU A 124 -3.05 15.97 5.15
N HIS A 125 -4.02 15.33 5.79
CA HIS A 125 -4.25 15.46 7.23
C HIS A 125 -3.99 14.16 7.99
N GLY A 126 -3.29 14.30 9.12
CA GLY A 126 -3.14 13.24 10.13
C GLY A 126 -2.39 12.01 9.61
N GLY A 127 -2.85 10.83 10.04
CA GLY A 127 -2.21 9.54 9.71
C GLY A 127 -2.22 9.22 8.22
N SER A 128 -3.18 9.74 7.45
CA SER A 128 -3.27 9.44 6.02
C SER A 128 -2.08 10.00 5.22
N LEU A 129 -1.45 11.08 5.68
CA LEU A 129 -0.25 11.64 5.06
C LEU A 129 0.95 10.70 5.26
N ILE A 130 1.04 10.10 6.44
CA ILE A 130 2.09 9.13 6.79
C ILE A 130 1.87 7.84 6.00
N ASP A 131 0.63 7.35 5.90
CA ASP A 131 0.28 6.18 5.09
C ASP A 131 0.60 6.39 3.60
N TRP A 132 0.34 7.59 3.07
CA TRP A 132 0.75 7.95 1.72
C TRP A 132 2.26 7.92 1.57
N ALA A 133 2.99 8.57 2.49
CA ALA A 133 4.44 8.66 2.41
C ALA A 133 5.10 7.27 2.52
N ALA A 134 4.58 6.40 3.39
CA ALA A 134 5.02 5.01 3.51
C ALA A 134 4.72 4.20 2.24
N ALA A 135 3.52 4.33 1.67
CA ALA A 135 3.16 3.64 0.44
C ALA A 135 3.98 4.10 -0.78
N GLN A 136 4.37 5.38 -0.81
CA GLN A 136 5.08 5.99 -1.92
C GLN A 136 6.60 5.76 -1.85
N SER A 137 7.20 5.79 -0.65
CA SER A 137 8.65 5.55 -0.47
C SER A 137 9.00 4.09 -0.18
N GLY A 138 8.02 3.26 0.18
CA GLY A 138 8.27 1.91 0.69
C GLY A 138 8.90 1.86 2.09
N LEU A 139 9.06 3.01 2.75
CA LEU A 139 9.63 3.11 4.09
C LEU A 139 8.60 2.68 5.15
N ARG A 140 9.09 2.00 6.19
CA ARG A 140 8.27 1.64 7.35
C ARG A 140 7.87 2.86 8.18
N ASP A 141 8.82 3.78 8.38
CA ASP A 141 8.56 5.07 9.00
C ASP A 141 9.11 6.21 8.11
N PRO A 142 8.24 6.94 7.40
CA PRO A 142 8.66 8.06 6.56
C PRO A 142 9.15 9.26 7.37
N MET A 143 8.81 9.36 8.67
CA MET A 143 9.27 10.46 9.53
C MET A 143 10.77 10.40 9.83
N THR A 144 11.40 9.25 9.67
CA THR A 144 12.86 9.10 9.78
C THR A 144 13.58 9.87 8.65
N ARG A 145 12.94 10.08 7.49
CA ARG A 145 13.55 10.74 6.33
C ARG A 145 12.98 12.11 5.99
N PHE A 146 11.73 12.38 6.36
CA PHE A 146 11.03 13.61 6.01
C PHE A 146 10.37 14.22 7.24
N ASN A 147 10.45 15.54 7.38
CA ASN A 147 9.65 16.23 8.38
C ASN A 147 8.18 16.34 7.92
N ARG A 148 7.25 16.50 8.85
CA ARG A 148 5.82 16.62 8.57
C ARG A 148 5.50 17.73 7.57
N HIS A 149 6.09 18.92 7.73
CA HIS A 149 5.90 20.02 6.79
C HIS A 149 6.42 19.70 5.38
N GLU A 150 7.54 19.00 5.27
CA GLU A 150 8.05 18.56 3.97
C GLU A 150 7.10 17.55 3.31
N LEU A 151 6.52 16.63 4.10
CA LEU A 151 5.51 15.70 3.59
C LEU A 151 4.24 16.43 3.12
N GLU A 152 3.77 17.42 3.87
CA GLU A 152 2.61 18.24 3.49
C GLU A 152 2.87 18.98 2.16
N ASP A 153 4.08 19.53 1.98
CA ASP A 153 4.46 20.22 0.74
C ASP A 153 4.65 19.25 -0.44
N LEU A 154 5.30 18.10 -0.22
CA LEU A 154 5.45 17.06 -1.22
C LEU A 154 4.10 16.49 -1.64
N TYR A 155 3.20 16.27 -0.69
CA TYR A 155 1.84 15.81 -0.96
C TYR A 155 1.04 16.82 -1.78
N ARG A 156 1.13 18.11 -1.46
CA ARG A 156 0.49 19.17 -2.25
C ARG A 156 0.97 19.16 -3.71
N ARG A 157 2.28 18.99 -3.94
CA ARG A 157 2.84 18.87 -5.29
C ARG A 157 2.41 17.58 -5.98
N PHE A 158 2.39 16.45 -5.25
CA PHE A 158 1.91 15.17 -5.75
C PHE A 158 0.44 15.24 -6.19
N VAL A 159 -0.42 15.94 -5.45
CA VAL A 159 -1.83 16.16 -5.81
C VAL A 159 -1.95 16.88 -7.15
N VAL A 160 -1.12 17.90 -7.40
CA VAL A 160 -1.09 18.59 -8.70
C VAL A 160 -0.71 17.61 -9.83
N ASN A 161 0.37 16.83 -9.64
CA ASN A 161 0.82 15.84 -10.63
C ASN A 161 -0.27 14.78 -10.90
N ARG A 162 -0.93 14.28 -9.85
CA ARG A 162 -2.02 13.32 -9.93
C ARG A 162 -3.20 13.88 -10.72
N ASP A 163 -3.59 15.12 -10.45
CA ASP A 163 -4.75 15.74 -11.08
C ASP A 163 -4.48 16.07 -12.56
N GLU A 164 -3.25 16.50 -12.90
CA GLU A 164 -2.82 16.66 -14.29
C GLU A 164 -2.82 15.34 -15.06
N HIS A 165 -2.32 14.27 -14.44
CA HIS A 165 -2.35 12.92 -15.03
C HIS A 165 -3.78 12.41 -15.21
N LEU A 166 -4.63 12.60 -14.19
CA LEU A 166 -6.04 12.23 -14.24
C LEU A 166 -6.74 12.92 -15.43
N LYS A 167 -6.48 14.22 -15.64
CA LYS A 167 -7.02 14.96 -16.79
C LYS A 167 -6.62 14.32 -18.12
N LYS A 168 -5.36 13.92 -18.29
CA LYS A 168 -4.87 13.25 -19.51
C LYS A 168 -5.55 11.91 -19.74
N VAL A 169 -5.59 11.05 -18.72
CA VAL A 169 -6.19 9.70 -18.81
C VAL A 169 -7.71 9.79 -19.05
N VAL A 170 -8.41 10.74 -18.45
CA VAL A 170 -9.84 10.98 -18.69
C VAL A 170 -10.09 11.41 -20.13
N MET A 171 -9.28 12.31 -20.68
CA MET A 171 -9.41 12.72 -22.08
C MET A 171 -9.13 11.57 -23.05
N GLU A 172 -8.16 10.73 -22.74
CA GLU A 172 -7.85 9.52 -23.51
C GLU A 172 -9.02 8.52 -23.46
N LEU A 173 -9.51 8.19 -22.27
CA LEU A 173 -10.63 7.26 -22.11
C LEU A 173 -11.91 7.82 -22.74
N LYS A 174 -12.16 9.13 -22.67
CA LYS A 174 -13.32 9.77 -23.32
C LYS A 174 -13.31 9.62 -24.84
N LYS A 175 -12.13 9.52 -25.47
CA LYS A 175 -11.99 9.28 -26.91
C LYS A 175 -12.23 7.81 -27.28
N VAL A 176 -11.80 6.89 -26.41
CA VAL A 176 -11.88 5.45 -26.67
C VAL A 176 -13.25 4.88 -26.29
N ASP A 177 -13.72 5.16 -25.07
CA ASP A 177 -14.98 4.66 -24.52
C ASP A 177 -15.61 5.64 -23.51
N PRO A 178 -16.56 6.48 -23.96
CA PRO A 178 -17.30 7.40 -23.10
C PRO A 178 -18.20 6.72 -22.06
N PHE A 179 -18.68 5.50 -22.32
CA PHE A 179 -19.59 4.80 -21.41
C PHE A 179 -18.83 4.26 -20.21
N ALA A 180 -17.66 3.66 -20.45
CA ALA A 180 -16.75 3.21 -19.40
C ALA A 180 -16.32 4.34 -18.46
N LEU A 181 -16.08 5.54 -19.00
CA LEU A 181 -15.76 6.72 -18.19
C LEU A 181 -16.90 7.06 -17.23
N ASN A 182 -18.14 7.14 -17.72
CA ASN A 182 -19.31 7.45 -16.89
C ASN A 182 -19.54 6.40 -15.79
N ALA A 183 -19.33 5.12 -16.09
CA ALA A 183 -19.41 4.05 -15.10
C ALA A 183 -18.32 4.19 -14.02
N ALA A 184 -17.08 4.47 -14.43
CA ALA A 184 -15.96 4.69 -13.51
C ALA A 184 -16.17 5.94 -12.62
N MET A 185 -16.74 7.01 -13.17
CA MET A 185 -17.06 8.24 -12.42
C MET A 185 -18.09 7.98 -11.29
N LYS A 186 -19.11 7.15 -11.55
CA LYS A 186 -20.11 6.79 -10.53
C LYS A 186 -19.52 5.99 -9.37
N LEU A 187 -18.52 5.16 -9.64
CA LEU A 187 -17.82 4.34 -8.63
C LEU A 187 -16.67 5.09 -7.94
N ALA A 188 -16.26 6.25 -8.46
CA ALA A 188 -15.15 7.01 -7.92
C ALA A 188 -15.45 7.61 -6.53
N PRO A 189 -14.44 7.77 -5.66
CA PRO A 189 -14.58 8.50 -4.40
C PRO A 189 -15.09 9.94 -4.60
N ARG A 190 -15.84 10.48 -3.63
CA ARG A 190 -16.43 11.84 -3.73
C ARG A 190 -15.38 12.92 -4.01
N SER A 191 -14.20 12.80 -3.42
CA SER A 191 -13.06 13.71 -3.67
C SER A 191 -12.65 13.71 -5.15
N ALA A 192 -12.55 12.53 -5.76
CA ALA A 192 -12.24 12.39 -7.19
C ALA A 192 -13.37 12.90 -8.09
N GLN A 193 -14.63 12.61 -7.75
CA GLN A 193 -15.78 13.12 -8.50
C GLN A 193 -15.81 14.65 -8.56
N ASN A 194 -15.47 15.32 -7.46
CA ASN A 194 -15.41 16.78 -7.40
C ASN A 194 -14.34 17.35 -8.33
N VAL A 195 -13.17 16.70 -8.41
CA VAL A 195 -12.09 17.10 -9.35
C VAL A 195 -12.52 16.88 -10.80
N LEU A 196 -13.14 15.73 -11.10
CA LEU A 196 -13.63 15.42 -12.44
C LEU A 196 -14.72 16.40 -12.91
N LYS A 197 -15.65 16.78 -12.03
CA LYS A 197 -16.67 17.80 -12.32
C LYS A 197 -16.05 19.16 -12.66
N ARG A 198 -14.94 19.54 -12.00
CA ARG A 198 -14.22 20.79 -12.33
C ARG A 198 -13.61 20.73 -13.73
N PHE A 199 -13.13 19.58 -14.18
CA PHE A 199 -12.61 19.42 -15.53
C PHE A 199 -13.69 19.51 -16.61
N ASP A 200 -14.89 18.98 -16.35
CA ASP A 200 -16.03 19.14 -17.27
C ASP A 200 -16.59 20.57 -17.28
N ALA A 201 -16.51 21.30 -16.16
CA ALA A 201 -16.95 22.70 -16.07
C ALA A 201 -15.98 23.73 -16.68
N LEU A 202 -14.70 23.36 -16.86
CA LEU A 202 -13.66 24.18 -17.50
C LEU A 202 -13.63 24.01 -19.03
N ARG A 203 -14.64 23.34 -19.60
CA ARG A 203 -14.83 23.13 -21.03
C ARG A 203 -15.97 24.01 -21.53
#